data_AF-A0A6I9PFI2-F1
#
_entry.id   AF-A0A6I9PFI2-F1
#
_cell.length_a   1.000
_cell.length_b   1.000
_cell.length_c   1.000
_cell.angle_alpha   90.00
_cell.angle_beta   90.00
_cell.angle_gamma   90.00
#
_symmetry.space_group_name_H-M   'P 1'
#
loop_
_entity.id
_entity.type
_entity.pdbx_description
1 polymer ?
#
loop_
_entity_poly.entity_id
_entity_poly.type
_entity_poly.pdbx_seq_one_letter_code
_entity_poly.pdbx_strand_id
1 'polypeptide(L)'
;MSSCEFESLEKCLETHLPEAELSEVKRILYGKETKKLDLPAAAVSAASERDFELQGFGFEASPEQLRPARRTRVGLIQNQIVLPTDAPILDQVWITHA
;
A
#
# COMPACT_ATOMS: atom_id res chain seq x y z
N MET A 1 12.04 -26.90 -7.40
CA MET A 1 10.59 -26.69 -7.18
C MET A 1 10.45 -25.65 -6.09
N SER A 2 10.65 -24.37 -6.43
CA SER A 2 10.43 -23.27 -5.48
C SER A 2 8.91 -23.15 -5.30
N SER A 3 8.43 -23.51 -4.11
CA SER A 3 7.04 -23.31 -3.70
C SER A 3 6.69 -21.84 -3.89
N CYS A 4 5.60 -21.54 -4.60
CA CYS A 4 5.08 -20.19 -4.76
C CYS A 4 5.07 -19.48 -3.39
N GLU A 5 6.01 -18.56 -3.19
CA GLU A 5 6.07 -17.78 -1.96
C GLU A 5 4.80 -16.95 -1.87
N PHE A 6 4.21 -16.91 -0.67
CA PHE A 6 3.01 -16.12 -0.42
C PHE A 6 3.36 -14.64 -0.54
N GLU A 7 2.89 -13.99 -1.60
CA GLU A 7 3.21 -12.59 -1.88
C GLU A 7 2.35 -11.61 -1.07
N SER A 8 1.03 -11.78 -1.11
CA SER A 8 0.08 -10.93 -0.40
C SER A 8 -1.24 -11.67 -0.17
N LEU A 9 -1.92 -11.34 0.93
CA LEU A 9 -3.25 -11.85 1.24
C LEU A 9 -4.26 -11.40 0.17
N GLU A 10 -4.19 -10.13 -0.21
CA GLU A 10 -5.07 -9.49 -1.18
C GLU A 10 -4.96 -10.16 -2.55
N LYS A 11 -3.73 -10.36 -3.05
CA LYS A 11 -3.48 -11.06 -4.33
C LYS A 11 -4.00 -12.49 -4.30
N CYS A 12 -3.80 -13.19 -3.18
CA CYS A 12 -4.29 -14.55 -3.01
C CYS A 12 -5.82 -14.60 -3.05
N LEU A 13 -6.50 -13.72 -2.31
CA LEU A 13 -7.96 -13.67 -2.29
C LEU A 13 -8.53 -13.32 -3.67
N GLU A 14 -7.96 -12.33 -4.36
CA GLU A 14 -8.41 -11.89 -5.68
C GLU A 14 -8.22 -12.95 -6.79
N THR A 15 -7.19 -13.79 -6.67
CA THR A 15 -6.91 -14.84 -7.67
C THR A 15 -7.82 -16.06 -7.53
N HIS A 16 -8.26 -16.38 -6.31
CA HIS A 16 -8.89 -17.65 -5.99
C HIS A 16 -10.39 -17.57 -5.68
N LEU A 17 -10.92 -16.39 -5.36
CA LEU A 17 -12.33 -16.22 -5.00
C LEU A 17 -13.11 -15.49 -6.10
N PRO A 18 -14.36 -15.90 -6.37
CA PRO A 18 -15.25 -15.13 -7.23
C PRO A 18 -15.65 -13.81 -6.55
N GLU A 19 -15.94 -12.78 -7.36
CA GLU A 19 -16.18 -11.41 -6.88
C GLU A 19 -17.21 -11.30 -5.75
N ALA A 20 -18.30 -12.06 -5.83
CA ALA A 20 -19.36 -12.04 -4.82
C ALA A 20 -18.92 -12.60 -3.46
N GLU A 21 -18.06 -13.61 -3.45
CA GLU A 21 -17.50 -14.17 -2.21
C GLU A 21 -16.35 -13.30 -1.71
N LEU A 22 -15.54 -12.77 -2.63
CA LEU A 22 -14.45 -11.86 -2.33
C LEU A 22 -14.94 -10.62 -1.57
N SER A 23 -16.06 -10.02 -1.98
CA SER A 23 -16.63 -8.86 -1.30
C SER A 23 -17.06 -9.18 0.13
N GLU A 24 -17.68 -10.35 0.35
CA GLU A 24 -18.08 -10.78 1.70
C GLU A 24 -16.88 -11.12 2.58
N VAL A 25 -15.86 -11.78 2.04
CA VAL A 25 -14.62 -12.08 2.75
C VAL A 25 -13.90 -10.79 3.14
N LYS A 26 -13.74 -9.85 2.20
CA LYS A 26 -13.15 -8.53 2.48
C LYS A 26 -13.96 -7.76 3.51
N ARG A 27 -15.30 -7.84 3.46
CA ARG A 27 -16.20 -7.21 4.44
C ARG A 27 -16.00 -7.75 5.85
N ILE A 28 -15.78 -9.06 5.99
CA ILE A 28 -15.56 -9.71 7.30
C ILE A 28 -14.15 -9.42 7.83
N LEU A 29 -13.12 -9.49 6.98
CA LEU A 29 -11.73 -9.33 7.39
C LEU A 29 -11.35 -7.88 7.67
N TYR A 30 -11.70 -6.97 6.76
CA TYR A 30 -11.25 -5.57 6.80
C TYR A 30 -12.38 -4.60 7.19
N GLY A 31 -13.63 -5.04 7.20
CA GLY A 31 -14.79 -4.20 7.49
C GLY A 31 -15.30 -3.47 6.25
N LYS A 32 -15.46 -2.15 6.33
CA LYS A 32 -15.98 -1.36 5.20
C LYS A 32 -14.94 -1.28 4.09
N GLU A 33 -15.34 -1.53 2.85
CA GLU A 33 -14.47 -1.38 1.69
C GLU A 33 -13.94 0.05 1.56
N THR A 34 -12.64 0.16 1.34
CA THR A 34 -11.94 1.44 1.18
C THR A 34 -11.91 1.83 -0.29
N LYS A 35 -12.11 3.13 -0.55
CA LYS A 35 -12.10 3.63 -1.92
C LYS A 35 -10.66 3.71 -2.43
N LYS A 36 -10.35 3.02 -3.53
CA LYS A 36 -9.07 3.21 -4.23
C LYS A 36 -8.96 4.65 -4.74
N LEU A 37 -7.83 5.30 -4.50
CA LEU A 37 -7.55 6.66 -4.91
C LEU A 37 -6.85 6.68 -6.25
N ASP A 38 -7.28 7.59 -7.13
CA ASP A 38 -6.56 7.88 -8.37
C ASP A 38 -5.29 8.66 -8.02
N LEU A 39 -4.14 8.03 -8.25
CA LEU A 39 -2.83 8.62 -7.99
C LEU A 39 -2.33 9.34 -9.26
N PRO A 40 -1.55 10.43 -9.11
CA PRO A 40 -0.98 11.13 -10.26
C PRO A 40 -0.11 10.21 -11.12
N ALA A 41 -0.24 10.30 -12.44
CA ALA A 41 0.52 9.46 -13.38
C ALA A 41 2.04 9.57 -13.16
N ALA A 42 2.55 10.77 -12.87
CA ALA A 42 3.96 10.99 -12.54
C ALA A 42 4.43 10.18 -11.31
N ALA A 43 3.57 10.01 -10.30
CA ALA A 43 3.89 9.21 -9.11
C ALA A 43 3.90 7.71 -9.43
N VAL A 44 2.96 7.25 -10.27
CA VAL A 44 2.91 5.86 -10.72
C VAL A 44 4.14 5.52 -11.57
N SER A 45 4.53 6.40 -12.50
CA SER A 45 5.76 6.22 -13.28
C SER A 45 7.01 6.17 -12.41
N ALA A 46 7.14 7.09 -11.45
CA ALA A 46 8.27 7.09 -10.51
C ALA A 46 8.34 5.82 -9.65
N ALA A 47 7.19 5.27 -9.25
CA ALA A 47 7.11 4.01 -8.53
C ALA A 47 7.59 2.82 -9.37
N SER A 48 7.18 2.77 -10.64
CA SER A 48 7.66 1.75 -11.58
C SER A 48 9.16 1.89 -11.89
N GLU A 49 9.68 3.11 -12.05
CA GLU A 49 11.10 3.35 -12.34
C GLU A 49 12.03 2.99 -11.17
N ARG A 50 11.57 3.20 -9.93
CA ARG A 50 12.34 2.96 -8.70
C ARG A 50 11.99 1.64 -8.02
N ASP A 51 11.19 0.80 -8.68
CA ASP A 51 10.81 -0.55 -8.24
C ASP A 51 10.22 -0.61 -6.82
N PHE A 52 9.17 0.19 -6.58
CA PHE A 52 8.40 0.08 -5.34
C PHE A 52 6.89 0.07 -5.60
N GLU A 53 6.16 -0.60 -4.72
CA GLU A 53 4.70 -0.64 -4.78
C GLU A 53 4.09 0.68 -4.27
N LEU A 54 3.15 1.23 -5.05
CA LEU A 54 2.42 2.44 -4.69
C LEU A 54 0.92 2.18 -4.71
N GLN A 55 0.30 2.25 -3.52
CA GLN A 55 -1.15 2.13 -3.36
C GLN A 55 -1.74 3.36 -2.67
N GLY A 56 -3.00 3.67 -2.99
CA GLY A 56 -3.71 4.81 -2.42
C GLY A 56 -5.13 4.43 -2.05
N PHE A 57 -5.51 4.67 -0.79
CA PHE A 57 -6.86 4.40 -0.29
C PHE A 57 -7.43 5.60 0.46
N GLY A 58 -8.73 5.79 0.32
CA GLY A 58 -9.49 6.86 0.93
C GLY A 58 -10.48 6.33 1.96
N PHE A 59 -10.45 6.94 3.14
CA PHE A 59 -11.49 6.79 4.16
C PHE A 59 -12.37 8.03 4.14
N GLU A 60 -13.65 7.83 3.89
CA GLU A 60 -14.64 8.90 3.85
C GLU A 60 -15.45 8.93 5.15
N ALA A 61 -15.78 10.15 5.60
CA ALA A 61 -16.67 10.39 6.72
C ALA A 61 -17.94 11.09 6.23
N SER A 62 -19.06 10.85 6.91
CA SER A 62 -20.32 11.54 6.63
C SER A 62 -20.17 13.05 6.85
N PRO A 63 -20.82 13.88 6.02
CA PRO A 63 -20.75 15.34 6.19
C PRO A 63 -21.39 15.75 7.52
N GLU A 64 -20.68 16.56 8.29
CA GLU A 64 -21.22 17.17 9.50
C GLU A 64 -21.93 18.49 9.16
N GLN A 65 -22.97 18.84 9.92
CA GLN A 65 -23.75 20.06 9.67
C GLN A 65 -22.97 21.35 9.96
N LEU A 66 -22.12 21.32 11.00
CA LEU A 66 -21.43 22.51 11.50
C LEU A 66 -19.94 22.51 11.19
N ARG A 67 -19.32 21.33 11.03
CA ARG A 67 -17.88 21.21 10.84
C ARG A 67 -17.55 20.93 9.38
N PRO A 68 -16.66 21.72 8.75
CA PRO A 68 -16.16 21.39 7.44
C PRO A 68 -15.28 20.14 7.49
N ALA A 69 -15.23 19.41 6.37
CA ALA A 69 -14.42 18.20 6.26
C ALA A 69 -12.93 18.50 6.47
N ARG A 70 -12.28 17.75 7.36
CA ARG A 70 -10.84 17.81 7.62
C ARG A 70 -10.13 16.71 6.85
N ARG A 71 -9.79 16.98 5.60
CA ARG A 71 -9.12 16.01 4.72
C ARG A 71 -7.61 16.06 4.94
N THR A 72 -7.04 14.92 5.34
CA THR A 72 -5.59 14.75 5.52
C THR A 72 -5.11 13.63 4.61
N ARG A 73 -3.94 13.81 3.99
CA ARG A 73 -3.23 12.76 3.27
C ARG A 73 -2.07 12.28 4.13
N VAL A 74 -1.96 10.98 4.31
CA VAL A 74 -0.87 10.34 5.04
C VAL A 74 -0.12 9.42 4.09
N GLY A 75 1.21 9.39 4.20
CA GLY A 75 2.07 8.47 3.47
C GLY A 75 2.69 7.47 4.44
N LEU A 76 2.61 6.20 4.12
CA LEU A 76 3.30 5.13 4.84
C LEU A 76 4.39 4.59 3.92
N ILE A 77 5.61 4.48 4.44
CA ILE A 77 6.77 4.01 3.68
C ILE A 77 7.28 2.76 4.39
N GLN A 78 7.31 1.66 3.66
CA GLN A 78 7.96 0.42 4.05
C GLN A 78 9.07 0.15 3.06
N ASN A 79 10.29 0.01 3.55
CA ASN A 79 11.49 -0.24 2.76
C ASN A 79 12.35 -1.31 3.43
N GLN A 80 13.28 -1.88 2.67
CA GLN A 80 14.29 -2.81 3.18
C GLN A 80 15.66 -2.15 3.22
N ILE A 81 16.58 -2.73 4.00
CA ILE A 81 17.98 -2.32 3.98
C ILE A 81 18.60 -2.62 2.61
N VAL A 82 19.36 -1.66 2.09
CA VAL A 82 19.95 -1.77 0.74
C VAL A 82 21.34 -2.40 0.80
N LEU A 83 22.12 -2.06 1.83
CA LEU A 83 23.48 -2.57 2.02
C LEU A 83 23.51 -3.72 3.03
N PRO A 84 24.52 -4.60 2.94
CA PRO A 84 24.81 -5.59 3.97
C PRO A 84 24.96 -4.96 5.35
N THR A 85 24.59 -5.71 6.38
CA THR A 85 24.59 -5.24 7.78
C THR A 85 25.98 -4.97 8.34
N ASP A 86 27.05 -5.42 7.68
CA ASP A 86 28.45 -5.20 8.00
C ASP A 86 29.09 -4.01 7.25
N ALA A 87 28.34 -3.35 6.35
CA ALA A 87 28.80 -2.13 5.69
C ALA A 87 28.98 -0.95 6.67
N PRO A 88 29.80 0.07 6.34
CA PRO A 88 29.95 1.26 7.18
C PRO A 88 28.60 1.92 7.49
N ILE A 89 28.39 2.28 8.76
CA ILE A 89 27.11 2.84 9.24
C ILE A 89 26.72 4.11 8.48
N LEU A 90 27.71 4.96 8.15
CA LEU A 90 27.45 6.19 7.39
C LEU A 90 26.86 5.88 6.01
N ASP A 91 27.37 4.86 5.32
CA ASP A 91 26.90 4.47 4.00
C ASP A 91 25.50 3.83 4.07
N GLN A 92 25.23 3.02 5.10
CA GLN A 92 23.90 2.43 5.35
C GLN A 92 22.83 3.51 5.61
N VAL A 93 23.17 4.55 6.37
CA VAL A 93 22.26 5.68 6.62
C VAL A 93 22.06 6.49 5.34
N TRP A 94 23.14 6.79 4.62
CA TRP A 94 23.06 7.60 3.39
C TRP A 94 22.18 6.96 2.34
N ILE A 95 22.38 5.67 2.05
CA ILE A 95 21.63 4.98 1.00
C ILE A 95 20.15 4.83 1.34
N THR A 96 19.80 4.75 2.64
CA THR A 96 18.40 4.58 3.07
C THR A 96 17.61 5.89 2.96
N HIS A 97 18.28 7.04 3.05
CA HIS A 97 17.66 8.36 2.98
C HIS A 97 17.84 9.06 1.62
N ALA A 98 18.55 8.44 0.68
CA ALA A 98 18.77 8.96 -0.69
C ALA A 98 17.58 8.69 -1.61
#